data_AF-A0AAI9PIS0-F1
#
_entry.id   AF-A0AAI9PIS0-F1
#
_cell.length_a   1.000
_cell.length_b   1.000
_cell.length_c   1.000
_cell.angle_alpha   90.00
_cell.angle_beta   90.00
_cell.angle_gamma   90.00
#
_symmetry.space_group_name_H-M   'P 1'
#
loop_
_entity.id
_entity.type
_entity.pdbx_description
1 polymer ?
#
loop_
_entity_poly.entity_id
_entity_poly.type
_entity_poly.pdbx_seq_one_letter_code
_entity_poly.pdbx_strand_id
1 'polypeptide(L)'
;MSDATWGMCEAHGCKLLGTVGQGGKWFCFCHGTGGHARHDAITVVLNRHEFLVNATLDVRRYYGTADWEQVYRSVQKLLAENGRPDLMFSQADRGSVRRWLARLESTLLGLVTDTGKQQRIVPTGTVVGPTSAPVHFAETDA
;
A
#
# COMPACT_ATOMS: atom_id res chain seq x y z
N MET A 1 -13.85 -17.94 -9.82
CA MET A 1 -14.73 -16.96 -9.15
C MET A 1 -13.89 -16.29 -8.09
N SER A 2 -13.61 -15.00 -8.23
CA SER A 2 -12.87 -14.26 -7.22
C SER A 2 -13.76 -14.13 -5.99
N ASP A 3 -13.38 -14.76 -4.87
CA ASP A 3 -13.92 -14.50 -3.54
C ASP A 3 -13.55 -13.07 -3.11
N ALA A 4 -14.11 -12.08 -3.80
CA ALA A 4 -14.12 -10.71 -3.31
C ALA A 4 -15.07 -10.71 -2.11
N THR A 5 -14.53 -11.02 -0.93
CA THR A 5 -15.21 -10.75 0.35
C THR A 5 -15.70 -9.32 0.30
N TRP A 6 -17.01 -9.14 0.23
CA TRP A 6 -17.65 -7.84 0.04
C TRP A 6 -17.10 -6.81 1.03
N GLY A 7 -16.69 -5.64 0.52
CA GLY A 7 -16.12 -4.56 1.33
C GLY A 7 -14.61 -4.64 1.59
N MET A 8 -13.90 -5.65 1.06
CA MET A 8 -12.44 -5.73 1.11
C MET A 8 -11.80 -5.04 -0.10
N CYS A 9 -10.50 -4.74 -0.01
CA CYS A 9 -9.73 -4.20 -1.11
C CYS A 9 -9.60 -5.21 -2.25
N GLU A 10 -9.83 -4.76 -3.48
CA GLU A 10 -9.72 -5.55 -4.72
C GLU A 10 -8.28 -5.92 -5.12
N ALA A 11 -7.27 -5.36 -4.46
CA ALA A 11 -5.88 -5.72 -4.72
C ALA A 11 -5.58 -7.08 -4.09
N HIS A 12 -5.10 -8.03 -4.89
CA HIS A 12 -4.85 -9.40 -4.45
C HIS A 12 -3.97 -9.44 -3.18
N GLY A 13 -4.42 -10.19 -2.17
CA GLY A 13 -3.73 -10.37 -0.90
C GLY A 13 -3.79 -9.18 0.07
N CYS A 14 -4.50 -8.10 -0.26
CA CYS A 14 -4.65 -6.95 0.63
C CYS A 14 -5.74 -7.21 1.69
N LYS A 15 -5.39 -7.02 2.96
CA LYS A 15 -6.30 -7.22 4.11
C LYS A 15 -7.14 -5.99 4.47
N LEU A 16 -6.86 -4.83 3.86
CA LEU A 16 -7.58 -3.60 4.17
C LEU A 16 -8.99 -3.58 3.55
N LEU A 17 -9.88 -2.78 4.15
CA LEU A 17 -11.21 -2.52 3.59
C LEU A 17 -11.11 -1.70 2.30
N GLY A 18 -11.99 -1.99 1.35
CA GLY A 18 -12.19 -1.19 0.14
C GLY A 18 -12.96 0.09 0.50
N THR A 19 -12.32 1.25 0.32
CA THR A 19 -12.90 2.56 0.69
C THR A 19 -12.92 3.56 -0.47
N VAL A 20 -12.19 3.29 -1.55
CA VAL A 20 -12.05 4.16 -2.72
C VAL A 20 -12.55 3.41 -3.96
N GLY A 21 -13.59 3.95 -4.61
CA GLY A 21 -14.12 3.39 -5.85
C GLY A 21 -13.34 3.88 -7.07
N GLN A 22 -12.82 2.95 -7.88
CA GLN A 22 -12.12 3.25 -9.15
C GLN A 22 -12.45 2.18 -10.19
N GLY A 23 -13.00 2.59 -11.33
CA GLY A 23 -13.25 1.67 -12.46
C GLY A 23 -14.15 0.48 -12.12
N GLY A 24 -15.17 0.67 -11.27
CA GLY A 24 -16.08 -0.39 -10.83
C GLY A 24 -15.51 -1.33 -9.75
N LYS A 25 -14.30 -1.05 -9.26
CA LYS A 25 -13.61 -1.80 -8.19
C LYS A 25 -13.43 -0.94 -6.95
N TRP A 26 -13.33 -1.58 -5.78
CA TRP A 26 -13.11 -0.92 -4.50
C TRP A 26 -11.72 -1.23 -3.95
N PHE A 27 -10.91 -0.19 -3.79
CA PHE A 27 -9.55 -0.30 -3.27
C PHE A 27 -9.45 0.33 -1.88
N CYS A 28 -8.53 -0.15 -1.05
CA CYS A 28 -8.18 0.54 0.18
C CYS A 28 -7.50 1.88 -0.12
N PHE A 29 -7.40 2.75 0.88
CA PHE A 29 -6.74 4.06 0.73
C PHE A 29 -5.27 3.95 0.27
N CYS A 30 -4.56 2.86 0.55
CA CYS A 30 -3.19 2.62 0.05
C CYS A 30 -3.15 2.26 -1.44
N HIS A 31 -4.02 1.35 -1.89
CA HIS A 31 -4.08 0.93 -3.29
C HIS A 31 -4.79 1.94 -4.18
N GLY A 32 -5.82 2.64 -3.68
CA GLY A 32 -6.55 3.66 -4.42
C GLY A 32 -5.74 4.94 -4.70
N THR A 33 -4.64 5.16 -3.96
CA THR A 33 -3.65 6.23 -4.24
C THR A 33 -2.47 5.72 -5.07
N GLY A 34 -2.27 4.40 -5.11
CA GLY A 34 -1.30 3.73 -5.97
C GLY A 34 -1.80 3.63 -7.41
N GLY A 35 -0.87 3.59 -8.37
CA GLY A 35 -1.22 3.13 -9.72
C GLY A 35 -1.23 1.59 -9.73
N HIS A 36 -2.04 0.98 -10.60
CA HIS A 36 -2.14 -0.48 -10.73
C HIS A 36 -0.79 -1.20 -10.81
N ALA A 37 0.20 -0.61 -11.49
CA ALA A 37 1.55 -1.14 -11.63
C ALA A 37 2.30 -1.35 -10.30
N ARG A 38 1.87 -0.70 -9.21
CA ARG A 38 2.51 -0.78 -7.89
C ARG A 38 1.76 -1.65 -6.90
N HIS A 39 0.62 -2.24 -7.28
CA HIS A 39 -0.28 -2.93 -6.34
C HIS A 39 0.40 -4.07 -5.58
N ASP A 40 1.17 -4.91 -6.26
CA ASP A 40 1.86 -6.04 -5.62
C ASP A 40 2.91 -5.55 -4.62
N ALA A 41 3.70 -4.53 -5.01
CA ALA A 41 4.70 -3.94 -4.14
C ALA A 41 4.06 -3.29 -2.90
N ILE A 42 2.94 -2.58 -3.08
CA ILE A 42 2.13 -2.04 -1.98
C ILE A 42 1.65 -3.17 -1.06
N THR A 43 1.08 -4.25 -1.61
CA THR A 43 0.62 -5.40 -0.82
C THR A 43 1.75 -6.03 -0.01
N VAL A 44 2.95 -6.18 -0.59
CA VAL A 44 4.12 -6.70 0.13
C VAL A 44 4.47 -5.81 1.32
N VAL A 45 4.45 -4.49 1.17
CA VAL A 45 4.73 -3.55 2.27
C VAL A 45 3.66 -3.62 3.35
N LEU A 46 2.38 -3.69 2.97
CA LEU A 46 1.27 -3.84 3.92
C LEU A 46 1.38 -5.16 4.70
N ASN A 47 1.72 -6.26 4.04
CA ASN A 47 1.91 -7.56 4.71
C ASN A 47 3.10 -7.55 5.66
N ARG A 48 4.20 -6.85 5.34
CA ARG A 48 5.33 -6.66 6.27
C ARG A 48 4.97 -5.84 7.51
N HIS A 49 3.93 -5.01 7.43
CA HIS A 49 3.44 -4.17 8.52
C HIS A 49 2.04 -4.61 8.97
N GLU A 50 1.81 -5.91 9.01
CA GLU A 50 0.50 -6.48 9.33
C GLU A 50 -0.04 -6.01 10.69
N PHE A 51 0.82 -5.80 11.69
CA PHE A 51 0.39 -5.28 12.99
C PHE A 51 -0.32 -3.92 12.86
N LEU A 52 0.15 -3.04 11.97
CA LEU A 52 -0.43 -1.71 11.76
C LEU A 52 -1.70 -1.77 10.89
N VAL A 53 -1.74 -2.70 9.94
CA VAL A 53 -2.96 -3.02 9.18
C VAL A 53 -4.05 -3.51 10.13
N ASN A 54 -3.74 -4.47 11.00
CA ASN A 54 -4.68 -5.01 11.98
C ASN A 54 -5.13 -3.95 12.98
N ALA A 55 -4.21 -3.14 13.52
CA ALA A 55 -4.57 -2.00 14.38
C ALA A 55 -5.58 -1.04 13.70
N THR A 56 -5.37 -0.74 12.41
CA THR A 56 -6.24 0.15 11.64
C THR A 56 -7.62 -0.49 11.39
N LEU A 57 -7.66 -1.78 11.06
CA LEU A 57 -8.89 -2.54 10.88
C LEU A 57 -9.70 -2.64 12.16
N ASP A 58 -9.04 -2.93 13.28
CA ASP A 58 -9.66 -3.06 14.59
C ASP A 58 -10.33 -1.76 15.02
N VAL A 59 -9.64 -0.62 14.86
CA VAL A 59 -10.23 0.70 15.12
C VAL A 59 -11.42 0.96 14.21
N ARG A 60 -11.33 0.63 12.91
CA ARG A 60 -12.45 0.85 11.96
C ARG A 60 -13.67 -0.01 12.24
N ARG A 61 -13.47 -1.27 12.65
CA ARG A 61 -14.55 -2.25 12.81
C ARG A 61 -15.26 -2.11 14.16
N TYR A 62 -14.51 -1.81 15.21
CA TYR A 62 -15.03 -1.91 16.58
C TYR A 62 -15.28 -0.57 17.25
N TYR A 63 -14.82 0.55 16.70
CA TYR A 63 -15.14 1.85 17.29
C TYR A 63 -16.66 2.10 17.28
N GLY A 64 -17.23 2.34 18.47
CA GLY A 64 -18.67 2.51 18.67
C GLY A 64 -19.46 1.21 18.92
N THR A 65 -18.78 0.07 18.96
CA THR A 65 -19.39 -1.24 19.32
C THR A 65 -19.21 -1.55 20.81
N ALA A 66 -19.91 -2.56 21.32
CA ALA A 66 -19.79 -3.02 22.71
C ALA A 66 -18.38 -3.53 23.05
N ASP A 67 -17.68 -4.11 22.09
CA ASP A 67 -16.35 -4.69 22.29
C ASP A 67 -15.22 -3.65 22.25
N TRP A 68 -15.56 -2.37 22.03
CA TRP A 68 -14.58 -1.31 21.79
C TRP A 68 -13.51 -1.20 22.89
N GLU A 69 -13.90 -1.33 24.16
CA GLU A 69 -12.95 -1.17 25.26
C GLU A 69 -11.84 -2.24 25.23
N GLN A 70 -12.22 -3.49 24.96
CA GLN A 70 -11.27 -4.60 24.86
C GLN A 70 -10.37 -4.43 23.64
N VAL A 71 -10.95 -4.07 22.50
CA VAL A 71 -10.21 -3.86 21.25
C VAL A 71 -9.25 -2.69 21.38
N TYR A 72 -9.68 -1.58 21.98
CA TYR A 72 -8.83 -0.42 22.26
C TYR A 72 -7.58 -0.81 23.05
N ARG A 73 -7.73 -1.56 24.16
CA ARG A 73 -6.59 -2.05 24.95
C ARG A 73 -5.68 -2.97 24.15
N SER A 74 -6.26 -3.82 23.30
CA SER A 74 -5.52 -4.76 22.46
C SER A 74 -4.70 -4.03 21.38
N VAL A 75 -5.27 -3.02 20.73
CA VAL A 75 -4.57 -2.17 19.75
C VAL A 75 -3.43 -1.39 20.43
N GLN A 76 -3.68 -0.82 21.61
CA GLN A 76 -2.65 -0.13 22.39
C GLN A 76 -1.46 -1.05 22.71
N LYS A 77 -1.75 -2.28 23.16
CA LYS A 77 -0.75 -3.30 23.42
C LYS A 77 0.02 -3.70 22.15
N LEU A 78 -0.70 -3.97 21.06
CA LEU A 78 -0.12 -4.35 19.76
C LEU A 78 0.89 -3.31 19.25
N LEU A 79 0.55 -2.03 19.33
CA LEU A 79 1.42 -0.94 18.91
C LEU A 79 2.66 -0.82 19.81
N ALA A 80 2.50 -0.96 21.12
CA ALA A 80 3.62 -0.95 22.06
C ALA A 80 4.59 -2.13 21.84
N GLU A 81 4.07 -3.34 21.68
CA GLU A 81 4.87 -4.56 21.47
C GLU A 81 5.63 -4.54 20.14
N ASN A 82 5.12 -3.84 19.13
CA ASN A 82 5.79 -3.66 17.83
C ASN A 82 6.67 -2.39 17.78
N GLY A 83 6.99 -1.79 18.94
CA GLY A 83 7.93 -0.67 19.03
C GLY A 83 7.40 0.64 18.43
N ARG A 84 6.07 0.80 18.35
CA ARG A 84 5.40 2.01 17.83
C ARG A 84 4.52 2.70 18.87
N PRO A 85 5.05 3.04 20.07
CA PRO A 85 4.28 3.79 21.07
C PRO A 85 3.91 5.20 20.58
N ASP A 86 4.62 5.74 19.57
CA ASP A 86 4.28 6.99 18.89
C ASP A 86 2.90 6.96 18.21
N LEU A 87 2.46 5.79 17.78
CA LEU A 87 1.16 5.58 17.13
C LEU A 87 0.02 5.29 18.11
N MET A 88 0.29 5.14 19.40
CA MET A 88 -0.73 4.91 20.41
C MET A 88 -1.70 6.10 20.50
N PHE A 89 -2.95 5.84 20.91
CA PHE A 89 -3.91 6.91 21.16
C PHE A 89 -3.36 7.83 22.26
N SER A 90 -3.28 9.12 21.97
CA SER A 90 -2.58 10.07 22.82
C SER A 90 -3.25 11.45 22.81
N GLN A 91 -2.69 12.38 23.58
CA GLN A 91 -3.14 13.79 23.58
C GLN A 91 -3.06 14.45 22.20
N ALA A 92 -2.17 13.97 21.31
CA ALA A 92 -2.09 14.47 19.94
C ALA A 92 -3.42 14.27 19.16
N ASP A 93 -4.22 13.27 19.55
CA ASP A 93 -5.51 12.97 18.93
C ASP A 93 -6.66 13.82 19.51
N ARG A 94 -6.39 14.63 20.55
CA ARG A 94 -7.37 15.52 21.22
C ARG A 94 -8.66 14.78 21.62
N GLY A 95 -8.52 13.55 22.11
CA GLY A 95 -9.66 12.71 22.49
C GLY A 95 -10.46 12.14 21.31
N SER A 96 -10.03 12.31 20.07
CA SER A 96 -10.77 11.88 18.88
C SER A 96 -10.20 10.60 18.27
N VAL A 97 -10.95 9.50 18.38
CA VAL A 97 -10.59 8.22 17.72
C VAL A 97 -10.50 8.37 16.20
N ARG A 98 -11.29 9.27 15.59
CA ARG A 98 -11.18 9.58 14.16
C ARG A 98 -9.82 10.19 13.80
N ARG A 99 -9.28 11.08 14.63
CA ARG A 99 -7.93 11.67 14.40
C ARG A 99 -6.84 10.63 14.57
N TRP A 100 -7.00 9.75 15.56
CA TRP A 100 -6.09 8.62 15.75
C TRP A 100 -6.10 7.67 14.54
N LEU A 101 -7.28 7.30 14.05
CA LEU A 101 -7.43 6.47 12.86
C LEU A 101 -6.75 7.14 11.65
N ALA A 102 -6.99 8.43 11.42
CA ALA A 102 -6.35 9.18 10.33
C ALA A 102 -4.81 9.16 10.45
N ARG A 103 -4.26 9.16 11.67
CA ARG A 103 -2.82 9.08 11.93
C ARG A 103 -2.25 7.69 11.64
N LEU A 104 -2.96 6.63 11.99
CA LEU A 104 -2.61 5.26 11.61
C LEU A 104 -2.62 5.08 10.08
N GLU A 105 -3.66 5.57 9.41
CA GLU A 105 -3.81 5.52 7.96
C GLU A 105 -2.74 6.35 7.24
N SER A 106 -2.44 7.54 7.73
CA SER A 106 -1.34 8.38 7.20
C SER A 106 0.01 7.68 7.32
N THR A 107 0.22 6.93 8.39
CA THR A 107 1.45 6.14 8.56
C THR A 107 1.53 5.02 7.54
N LEU A 108 0.44 4.28 7.31
CA LEU A 108 0.38 3.25 6.26
C LEU A 108 0.61 3.85 4.87
N LEU A 109 0.00 5.02 4.58
CA LEU A 109 0.26 5.75 3.33
C LEU A 109 1.73 6.14 3.19
N GLY A 110 2.35 6.65 4.25
CA GLY A 110 3.78 7.00 4.26
C GLY A 110 4.67 5.80 3.91
N LEU A 111 4.37 4.62 4.46
CA LEU A 111 5.13 3.39 4.16
C LEU A 111 5.04 2.98 2.69
N VAL A 112 3.89 3.19 2.03
CA VAL A 112 3.67 2.74 0.64
C VAL A 112 4.01 3.82 -0.40
N THR A 113 4.17 5.08 0.00
CA THR A 113 4.31 6.23 -0.92
C THR A 113 5.49 6.07 -1.89
N ASP A 114 6.64 5.58 -1.41
CA ASP A 114 7.85 5.40 -2.22
C ASP A 114 8.01 3.99 -2.78
N THR A 115 7.07 3.10 -2.46
CA THR A 115 7.11 1.71 -2.90
C THR A 115 6.82 1.61 -4.40
N GLY A 116 7.65 0.84 -5.12
CA GLY A 116 7.48 0.60 -6.55
C GLY A 116 7.74 1.81 -7.45
N LYS A 117 8.32 2.90 -6.94
CA LYS A 117 8.87 3.96 -7.79
C LYS A 117 10.14 3.42 -8.46
N GLN A 118 10.03 3.05 -9.72
CA GLN A 118 11.18 2.67 -10.52
C GLN A 118 12.07 3.92 -10.65
N GLN A 119 13.28 3.87 -10.08
CA GLN A 119 14.22 4.96 -10.29
C GLN A 119 14.53 5.04 -11.79
N ARG A 120 14.47 6.25 -12.35
CA ARG A 120 14.89 6.49 -13.72
C ARG A 120 16.37 6.18 -13.79
N ILE A 121 16.71 4.98 -14.25
CA ILE A 121 18.08 4.66 -14.64
C ILE A 121 18.35 5.53 -15.87
N VAL A 122 19.09 6.62 -15.69
CA VAL A 122 19.68 7.33 -16.82
C VAL A 122 20.84 6.46 -17.28
N PRO A 123 20.81 5.85 -18.46
CA PRO A 123 21.94 5.08 -18.96
C PRO A 123 23.12 6.05 -19.08
N THR A 124 24.09 5.97 -18.16
CA THR A 124 25.33 6.75 -18.24
C THR A 124 26.36 6.06 -19.14
N GLY A 125 26.11 4.79 -19.48
CA GLY A 125 26.91 4.05 -20.45
C GLY A 125 26.58 4.47 -21.87
N THR A 126 27.61 4.81 -22.64
CA THR A 126 27.52 4.91 -24.10
C THR A 126 27.02 3.56 -24.61
N VAL A 127 25.86 3.52 -25.25
CA VAL A 127 25.38 2.32 -25.92
C VAL A 127 26.31 2.04 -27.10
N VAL A 128 27.36 1.25 -26.88
CA VAL A 128 28.18 0.68 -27.96
C VAL A 128 27.50 -0.62 -28.36
N GLY A 129 26.41 -0.50 -29.12
CA GLY A 129 25.88 -1.63 -29.86
C GLY A 129 26.83 -2.00 -31.01
N PRO A 130 26.80 -3.25 -31.52
CA PRO A 130 27.51 -3.58 -32.75
C PRO A 130 26.98 -2.65 -33.86
N THR A 131 27.88 -1.83 -34.41
CA THR A 131 27.63 -1.03 -35.61
C THR A 131 27.01 -1.93 -36.67
N SER A 132 25.91 -1.47 -37.26
CA SER A 132 25.06 -2.16 -38.22
C SER A 132 25.81 -3.12 -39.16
N ALA A 133 25.23 -4.30 -39.41
CA ALA A 133 25.69 -5.19 -40.47
C ALA A 133 25.77 -4.43 -41.81
N PRO A 134 26.86 -4.57 -42.59
CA PRO A 134 26.97 -3.88 -43.87
C PRO A 134 25.88 -4.36 -44.82
N VAL A 135 25.12 -3.41 -45.36
CA VAL A 135 24.19 -3.61 -46.48
C VAL A 135 25.02 -3.80 -47.74
N HIS A 136 25.44 -5.03 -48.03
CA HIS A 136 25.92 -5.41 -49.36
C HIS A 136 24.79 -6.06 -50.13
N PHE A 137 23.97 -5.23 -50.80
CA PHE A 137 23.27 -5.61 -52.02
C PHE A 137 23.72 -4.62 -53.08
N ALA A 138 24.71 -5.02 -53.88
CA ALA A 138 24.92 -4.45 -55.20
C ALA A 138 24.43 -5.50 -56.19
N GLU A 139 23.25 -5.24 -56.73
CA GLU A 139 22.75 -5.82 -57.96
C GLU A 139 23.76 -5.48 -59.07
N THR A 140 24.11 -6.44 -59.92
CA THR A 140 24.76 -6.14 -61.19
C THR A 140 24.21 -7.09 -62.23
N ASP A 141 23.26 -6.58 -63.01
CA ASP A 141 22.90 -7.09 -64.32
C ASP A 141 24.12 -7.01 -65.25
N ALA A 142 24.48 -8.13 -65.87
CA ALA A 142 25.14 -8.23 -67.18
C ALA A 142 24.96 -9.64 -67.76
#